data_AF-A0A813G1X8-F1
#
_entry.id   AF-A0A813G1X8-F1
#
_cell.length_a   1.000
_cell.length_b   1.000
_cell.length_c   1.000
_cell.angle_alpha   90.00
_cell.angle_beta   90.00
_cell.angle_gamma   90.00
#
_symmetry.space_group_name_H-M   'P 1'
#
loop_
_entity.id
_entity.type
_entity.pdbx_description
1 polymer ?
#
loop_
_entity_poly.entity_id
_entity_poly.type
_entity_poly.pdbx_seq_one_letter_code
_entity_poly.pdbx_strand_id
1 'polypeptide(L)'
;MPSFSCELLYCLHTLWLDQAELRKLNSFQAKSKKEASKIPHSCISRVANESVLKQCDCRRLSYTLTQRQLVLLGCIAHLPDDSIYCFGHVCHFKRAVKPVELFGGKG
;
A
#
# COMPACT_ATOMS: atom_id res chain seq x y z
N MET A 1 9.90 -7.10 -26.63
CA MET A 1 9.60 -5.76 -26.13
C MET A 1 8.97 -5.89 -24.76
N PRO A 2 9.59 -5.42 -23.67
CA PRO A 2 8.97 -5.46 -22.35
C PRO A 2 8.08 -4.22 -22.17
N SER A 3 6.81 -4.47 -21.91
CA SER A 3 5.74 -3.51 -21.71
C SER A 3 5.85 -2.86 -20.33
N PHE A 4 6.04 -1.55 -20.28
CA PHE A 4 6.16 -0.71 -19.07
C PHE A 4 4.99 -0.88 -18.08
N SER A 5 3.82 -1.27 -18.60
CA SER A 5 2.65 -1.63 -17.80
C SER A 5 2.96 -2.76 -16.81
N CYS A 6 3.79 -3.74 -17.17
CA CYS A 6 4.04 -4.92 -16.36
C CYS A 6 4.88 -4.66 -15.12
N GLU A 7 5.88 -3.78 -15.18
CA GLU A 7 6.72 -3.46 -14.01
C GLU A 7 5.96 -2.61 -13.00
N LEU A 8 5.22 -1.59 -13.47
CA LEU A 8 4.40 -0.79 -12.57
C LEU A 8 3.28 -1.63 -11.97
N LEU A 9 2.62 -2.51 -12.75
CA LEU A 9 1.66 -3.50 -12.26
C LEU A 9 2.28 -4.51 -11.29
N TYR A 10 3.52 -4.92 -11.53
CA TYR A 10 4.22 -5.86 -10.65
C TYR A 10 4.58 -5.19 -9.32
N CYS A 11 5.08 -3.95 -9.34
CA CYS A 11 5.24 -3.13 -8.13
C CYS A 11 3.89 -2.91 -7.44
N LEU A 12 2.81 -2.63 -8.18
CA LEU A 12 1.47 -2.51 -7.64
C LEU A 12 1.00 -3.80 -6.96
N HIS A 13 1.24 -4.94 -7.60
CA HIS A 13 0.84 -6.27 -7.14
C HIS A 13 1.65 -6.74 -5.93
N THR A 14 2.93 -6.37 -5.85
CA THR A 14 3.79 -6.63 -4.69
C THR A 14 3.54 -5.65 -3.55
N LEU A 15 3.09 -4.43 -3.85
CA LEU A 15 2.74 -3.42 -2.85
C LEU A 15 1.36 -3.61 -2.25
N TRP A 16 0.42 -4.13 -3.02
CA TRP A 16 -0.87 -4.51 -2.47
C TRP A 16 -0.69 -5.75 -1.61
N LEU A 17 -0.59 -5.53 -0.30
CA LEU A 17 -0.81 -6.59 0.68
C LEU A 17 -2.12 -7.29 0.32
N ASP A 18 -2.07 -8.61 0.17
CA ASP A 18 -3.25 -9.42 -0.04
C ASP A 18 -4.26 -9.16 1.09
N GLN A 19 -5.55 -9.37 0.82
CA GLN A 19 -6.62 -9.20 1.79
C GLN A 19 -6.37 -10.03 3.06
N ALA A 20 -5.65 -11.15 2.98
CA ALA A 20 -5.19 -11.90 4.14
C ALA A 20 -4.16 -11.12 4.99
N GLU A 21 -3.16 -10.51 4.36
CA GLU A 21 -2.14 -9.71 5.03
C GLU A 21 -2.71 -8.41 5.61
N LEU A 22 -3.64 -7.75 4.91
CA LEU A 22 -4.38 -6.60 5.44
C LEU A 22 -5.20 -6.97 6.69
N ARG A 23 -5.79 -8.18 6.71
CA ARG A 23 -6.50 -8.70 7.88
C ARG A 23 -5.55 -8.94 9.05
N LYS A 24 -4.38 -9.54 8.82
CA LYS A 24 -3.34 -9.72 9.84
C LYS A 24 -2.82 -8.39 10.39
N LEU A 25 -2.62 -7.41 9.52
CA LEU A 25 -2.16 -6.08 9.92
C LEU A 25 -3.17 -5.37 10.84
N ASN A 26 -4.45 -5.43 10.48
CA ASN A 26 -5.51 -4.85 11.30
C ASN A 26 -5.73 -5.62 12.61
N SER A 27 -5.61 -6.95 12.62
CA SER A 27 -5.70 -7.74 13.85
C SER A 27 -4.52 -7.47 14.78
N PHE A 28 -3.31 -7.30 14.24
CA PHE A 28 -2.14 -6.86 14.99
C PHE A 28 -2.37 -5.48 15.63
N GLN A 29 -2.80 -4.48 14.85
CA GLN A 29 -3.12 -3.15 15.38
C GLN A 29 -4.14 -3.22 16.52
N ALA A 30 -5.22 -3.98 16.32
CA ALA A 30 -6.25 -4.14 17.34
C ALA A 30 -5.70 -4.82 18.61
N LYS A 31 -4.84 -5.83 18.48
CA LYS A 31 -4.19 -6.50 19.61
C LYS A 31 -3.32 -5.53 20.41
N SER A 32 -2.44 -4.78 19.73
CA SER A 32 -1.59 -3.78 20.39
C SER A 32 -2.42 -2.69 21.09
N LYS A 33 -3.54 -2.27 20.49
CA LYS A 33 -4.44 -1.29 21.12
C LYS A 33 -5.18 -1.87 22.32
N LYS A 34 -5.62 -3.14 22.26
CA LYS A 34 -6.23 -3.85 23.41
C LYS A 34 -5.27 -3.89 24.60
N GLU A 35 -4.01 -4.25 24.35
CA GLU A 35 -2.95 -4.26 25.37
C GLU A 35 -2.73 -2.85 25.95
N ALA A 36 -2.63 -1.82 25.10
CA ALA A 36 -2.46 -0.44 25.54
C ALA A 36 -3.67 0.10 26.34
N SER A 37 -4.89 -0.33 25.98
CA SER A 37 -6.14 0.06 26.65
C SER A 37 -6.39 -0.69 27.98
N LYS A 38 -5.45 -1.53 28.43
CA LYS A 38 -5.53 -2.31 29.66
C LYS A 38 -6.80 -3.18 29.76
N ILE A 39 -7.32 -3.66 28.63
CA ILE A 39 -8.45 -4.60 28.61
C ILE A 39 -7.96 -5.91 29.26
N PRO A 40 -8.70 -6.46 30.26
CA PRO A 40 -8.34 -7.73 30.89
C PRO A 40 -8.17 -8.84 29.85
N HIS A 41 -7.14 -9.67 30.00
CA HIS A 41 -6.82 -10.71 29.02
C HIS A 41 -7.98 -11.69 28.77
N SER A 42 -8.81 -11.93 29.79
CA SER A 42 -10.04 -12.73 29.72
C SER A 42 -11.12 -12.11 28.81
N CYS A 43 -11.08 -10.80 28.59
CA CYS A 43 -12.04 -10.06 27.78
C CYS A 43 -11.54 -9.78 26.35
N ILE A 44 -10.26 -10.01 26.04
CA ILE A 44 -9.65 -9.67 24.73
C ILE A 44 -10.38 -10.31 23.55
N SER A 45 -10.85 -11.56 23.70
CA SER A 45 -11.60 -12.28 22.66
C SER A 45 -13.04 -11.81 22.51
N ARG A 46 -13.61 -11.22 23.57
CA ARG A 46 -15.01 -10.74 23.61
C ARG A 46 -15.16 -9.34 23.04
N VAL A 47 -14.09 -8.56 22.98
CA VAL A 47 -14.11 -7.21 22.43
C VAL A 47 -13.83 -7.27 20.93
N ALA A 48 -14.77 -6.81 20.11
CA ALA A 48 -14.59 -6.70 18.67
C ALA A 48 -13.43 -5.74 18.33
N ASN A 49 -12.60 -6.11 17.35
CA ASN A 49 -11.45 -5.30 16.93
C ASN A 49 -11.88 -3.89 16.46
N GLU A 50 -13.02 -3.79 15.78
CA GLU A 50 -13.57 -2.51 15.33
C GLU A 50 -13.94 -1.58 16.48
N SER A 51 -14.48 -2.12 17.58
CA SER A 51 -14.86 -1.34 18.75
C SER A 51 -13.65 -0.72 19.44
N VAL A 52 -12.52 -1.44 19.51
CA VAL A 52 -11.26 -0.93 20.07
C VAL A 52 -10.71 0.20 19.22
N LEU A 53 -10.71 0.03 17.89
CA LEU A 53 -10.23 1.07 16.98
C LEU A 53 -11.07 2.34 17.07
N LYS A 54 -12.41 2.21 17.16
CA LYS A 54 -13.32 3.34 17.38
C LYS A 54 -13.07 4.02 18.72
N GLN A 55 -12.90 3.25 19.80
CA GLN A 55 -12.65 3.81 21.14
C GLN A 55 -11.32 4.57 21.21
N CYS A 56 -10.30 4.13 20.47
CA CYS A 56 -9.01 4.80 20.41
C CYS A 56 -8.95 5.93 19.35
N ASP A 57 -10.07 6.26 18.70
CA ASP A 57 -10.16 7.20 17.56
C ASP A 57 -9.08 6.94 16.48
N CYS A 58 -8.77 5.66 16.26
CA CYS A 58 -7.70 5.22 15.38
C CYS A 58 -8.26 4.73 14.05
N ARG A 59 -7.76 5.27 12.94
CA ARG A 59 -8.00 4.71 11.61
C ARG A 59 -7.32 3.34 11.47
N ARG A 60 -7.93 2.47 10.65
CA ARG A 60 -7.35 1.17 10.29
C ARG A 60 -5.99 1.36 9.63
N LEU A 61 -4.99 0.62 10.10
CA LEU A 61 -3.63 0.73 9.58
C LEU A 61 -3.57 0.37 8.09
N SER A 62 -4.42 -0.56 7.64
CA SER A 62 -4.57 -0.88 6.22
C SER A 62 -4.90 0.34 5.38
N TYR A 63 -5.83 1.19 5.84
CA TYR A 63 -6.23 2.39 5.11
C TYR A 63 -5.09 3.41 5.02
N THR A 64 -4.42 3.67 6.15
CA THR A 64 -3.27 4.58 6.20
C THR A 64 -2.13 4.07 5.31
N LEU A 65 -1.89 2.77 5.30
CA LEU A 65 -0.84 2.15 4.49
C LEU A 65 -1.16 2.26 3.00
N THR A 66 -2.39 1.95 2.57
CA THR A 66 -2.82 2.15 1.19
C THR A 66 -2.70 3.61 0.76
N GLN A 67 -3.13 4.56 1.60
CA GLN A 67 -3.01 5.99 1.27
C GLN A 67 -1.55 6.40 1.07
N ARG A 68 -0.64 5.96 1.94
CA ARG A 68 0.80 6.25 1.82
C ARG A 68 1.41 5.60 0.57
N GLN A 69 1.01 4.37 0.26
CA GLN A 69 1.44 3.68 -0.95
C GLN A 69 1.00 4.39 -2.22
N LEU A 70 -0.25 4.90 -2.27
CA LEU A 70 -0.75 5.68 -3.39
C LEU A 70 0.02 7.00 -3.57
N VAL A 71 0.31 7.70 -2.48
CA VAL A 71 1.14 8.92 -2.53
C VAL A 71 2.52 8.61 -3.08
N LEU A 72 3.17 7.55 -2.58
CA LEU A 72 4.50 7.15 -3.02
C LEU A 72 4.51 6.74 -4.50
N LEU A 73 3.48 6.02 -4.96
CA LEU A 73 3.30 5.68 -6.37
C LEU A 73 3.12 6.95 -7.22
N GLY A 74 2.34 7.90 -6.75
CA GLY A 74 2.20 9.22 -7.38
C GLY A 74 3.55 9.92 -7.51
N CYS A 75 4.38 9.92 -6.46
CA CYS A 75 5.73 10.47 -6.53
C CYS A 75 6.58 9.78 -7.61
N ILE A 76 6.59 8.44 -7.65
CA ILE A 76 7.34 7.66 -8.67
C ILE A 76 6.83 7.97 -10.08
N ALA A 77 5.51 8.09 -10.26
CA ALA A 77 4.92 8.44 -11.53
C ALA A 77 5.37 9.81 -12.05
N HIS A 78 5.59 10.79 -11.16
CA HIS A 78 6.06 12.13 -11.52
C HIS A 78 7.58 12.26 -11.64
N LEU A 79 8.36 11.29 -11.20
CA LEU A 79 9.81 11.36 -11.34
C LEU A 79 10.24 11.40 -12.82
N PRO A 80 11.40 12.01 -13.16
CA PRO A 80 11.94 11.96 -14.51
C PRO A 80 12.14 10.53 -14.98
N ASP A 81 12.00 10.32 -16.28
CA ASP A 81 12.03 8.99 -16.88
C ASP A 81 13.37 8.26 -16.81
N ASP A 82 14.44 8.87 -16.28
CA ASP A 82 15.75 8.23 -16.05
C ASP A 82 16.16 8.27 -14.56
N SER A 83 15.18 8.44 -13.68
CA SER A 83 15.40 8.51 -12.24
C SER A 83 15.50 7.13 -11.61
N ILE A 84 16.41 6.99 -10.65
CA ILE A 84 16.47 5.81 -9.80
C ILE A 84 15.58 6.06 -8.58
N TYR A 85 14.70 5.13 -8.27
CA TYR A 85 13.92 5.13 -7.04
C TYR A 85 14.16 3.84 -6.27
N CYS A 86 14.23 3.93 -4.95
CA CYS A 86 14.44 2.78 -4.08
C CYS A 86 13.13 2.37 -3.43
N PHE A 87 12.81 1.07 -3.49
CA PHE A 87 11.71 0.48 -2.73
C PHE A 87 12.28 -0.57 -1.76
N GLY A 88 12.22 -0.28 -0.46
CA GLY A 88 12.93 -1.08 0.54
C GLY A 88 14.46 -1.01 0.34
N HIS A 89 15.07 -2.16 0.06
CA HIS A 89 16.52 -2.28 -0.22
C HIS A 89 16.85 -2.42 -1.71
N VAL A 90 15.87 -2.32 -2.60
CA VAL A 90 16.05 -2.54 -4.04
C VAL A 90 15.96 -1.21 -4.79
N CYS A 91 16.97 -0.91 -5.60
CA CYS A 91 16.99 0.26 -6.47
C CYS A 91 16.38 -0.12 -7.84
N HIS A 92 15.43 0.67 -8.32
CA HIS A 92 14.78 0.51 -9.61
C HIS A 92 15.09 1.73 -10.49
N PHE A 93 15.44 1.47 -11.75
CA PHE A 93 15.64 2.53 -12.75
C PHE A 93 14.31 2.78 -13.45
N LYS A 94 13.72 3.97 -13.29
CA LYS A 94 12.66 4.43 -14.17
C LYS A 94 13.30 4.64 -15.54
N ARG A 95 12.67 4.14 -16.61
CA ARG A 95 13.17 4.25 -17.99
C ARG A 95 12.18 5.01 -18.87
N ALA A 96 12.66 5.94 -19.69
CA ALA A 96 11.82 6.65 -20.65
C ALA A 96 11.22 5.70 -21.68
N VAL A 97 9.90 5.68 -21.79
CA VAL A 97 9.23 5.13 -22.97
C VAL A 97 8.60 6.30 -23.69
N LYS A 98 9.07 6.57 -24.91
CA LYS A 98 8.48 7.59 -25.78
C LYS A 98 6.96 7.37 -25.84
N PRO A 99 6.14 8.42 -25.76
CA PRO A 99 4.72 8.29 -25.97
C PRO A 99 4.52 7.65 -27.35
N VAL A 100 3.98 6.43 -27.37
CA VAL A 100 3.46 5.85 -28.61
C VAL A 100 2.33 6.79 -29.03
N GLU A 101 2.48 7.40 -30.20
CA GLU A 101 1.43 8.18 -30.86
C GLU A 101 0.23 7.26 -31.11
N LEU A 102 -0.67 7.20 -30.14
CA LEU A 102 -1.96 6.50 -30.21
C LEU A 102 -2.98 7.35 -30.99
N PHE A 103 -2.65 7.84 -32.18
CA PHE A 103 -3.66 8.32 -33.13
C PHE A 103 -3.19 8.07 -34.57
N GLY A 104 -3.17 6.78 -34.94
CA GLY A 104 -3.28 6.38 -36.34
C GLY A 104 -4.72 6.62 -36.84
N GLY A 105 -5.07 7.88 -37.09
CA GLY A 105 -6.24 8.25 -37.89
C GLY A 105 -5.83 8.40 -39.35
N LYS A 106 -6.02 7.34 -40.14
CA LYS A 106 -5.91 7.38 -41.60
C LYS A 106 -6.93 8.37 -42.17
N GLY A 107 -6.45 9.33 -42.95
CA GLY A 107 -7.21 10.00 -44.02
C GLY A 107 -6.72 9.49 -45.36
#